data_AF-A0A8S0YIU2-F1
#
_entry.id   AF-A0A8S0YIU2-F1
#
_cell.length_a   1.000
_cell.length_b   1.000
_cell.length_c   1.000
_cell.angle_alpha   90.00
_cell.angle_beta   90.00
_cell.angle_gamma   90.00
#
_symmetry.space_group_name_H-M   'P 1'
#
loop_
_entity.id
_entity.type
_entity.pdbx_description
1 polymer ?
#
loop_
_entity_poly.entity_id
_entity_poly.type
_entity_poly.pdbx_seq_one_letter_code
_entity_poly.pdbx_strand_id
1 'polypeptide(L)' 'MSTTVIYTVDEICNKYEGKLSKTGIYRAITLKRLKAIKVGKRYIVSEKALNSFLEGNSYEDNDWCNK' A
#
# COMPACT_ATOMS: atom_id res chain seq x y z
N MET A 1 13.00 18.19 10.15
CA MET A 1 12.42 16.83 10.31
C MET A 1 11.25 16.70 9.35
N SER A 2 11.30 15.82 8.35
CA SER A 2 10.14 15.58 7.48
C SER A 2 9.18 14.60 8.17
N THR A 3 7.98 15.05 8.49
CA THR A 3 6.91 14.17 8.97
C THR A 3 6.46 13.26 7.82
N THR A 4 6.61 11.96 7.99
CA THR A 4 6.11 10.97 7.02
C THR A 4 4.68 10.63 7.38
N VAL A 5 3.74 10.93 6.48
CA VAL A 5 2.34 10.57 6.65
C VAL A 5 2.16 9.08 6.32
N ILE A 6 1.52 8.35 7.23
CA ILE A 6 1.23 6.93 7.12
C ILE A 6 -0.26 6.69 7.32
N TYR A 7 -0.79 5.69 6.63
CA TYR A 7 -2.19 5.31 6.69
C TYR A 7 -2.33 3.82 6.95
N THR A 8 -3.32 3.44 7.74
CA THR A 8 -3.81 2.06 7.83
C THR A 8 -4.69 1.72 6.62
N VAL A 9 -4.89 0.43 6.36
CA VAL A 9 -5.82 -0.02 5.30
C VAL A 9 -7.24 0.52 5.53
N ASP A 10 -7.69 0.62 6.78
CA ASP A 10 -9.00 1.18 7.12
C ASP A 10 -9.08 2.67 6.76
N GLU A 11 -8.05 3.46 7.09
CA GLU A 11 -8.00 4.88 6.74
C GLU A 11 -7.96 5.10 5.23
N ILE A 12 -7.20 4.28 4.49
CA ILE A 12 -7.19 4.34 3.02
C ILE A 12 -8.58 4.02 2.47
N CYS A 13 -9.22 2.96 2.95
CA CYS A 13 -10.55 2.58 2.49
C CYS A 13 -11.58 3.68 2.74
N ASN A 14 -11.53 4.35 3.89
CA ASN A 14 -12.43 5.45 4.23
C ASN A 14 -12.12 6.71 3.39
N LYS A 15 -10.84 7.03 3.18
CA LYS A 15 -10.42 8.20 2.38
C LYS A 15 -10.79 8.08 0.90
N TYR A 16 -10.80 6.86 0.37
CA TYR A 16 -11.10 6.55 -1.04
C TYR A 16 -12.37 5.70 -1.19
N GLU A 17 -13.36 5.95 -0.32
CA GLU A 17 -14.63 5.23 -0.33
C GLU A 17 -15.27 5.26 -1.73
N GLY A 18 -15.77 4.11 -2.18
CA GLY A 18 -16.33 3.93 -3.53
C GLY A 18 -15.31 3.71 -4.65
N LYS A 19 -14.02 4.00 -4.44
CA LYS A 19 -12.93 3.74 -5.41
C LYS A 19 -12.05 2.57 -5.03
N LEU A 20 -11.79 2.39 -3.73
CA LEU A 20 -10.97 1.31 -3.20
C LEU A 20 -11.76 0.51 -2.15
N SER A 21 -11.73 -0.81 -2.26
CA SER A 21 -12.22 -1.71 -1.21
C SER A 21 -11.05 -2.22 -0.37
N LYS A 22 -11.30 -2.53 0.91
CA LYS A 22 -10.31 -3.17 1.79
C LYS A 22 -9.71 -4.41 1.14
N THR A 23 -10.55 -5.25 0.53
CA THR A 23 -10.13 -6.46 -0.19
C THR A 23 -9.20 -6.13 -1.35
N GLY A 24 -9.49 -5.09 -2.13
CA GLY A 24 -8.63 -4.62 -3.22
C GLY A 24 -7.26 -4.16 -2.71
N ILE A 25 -7.22 -3.42 -1.60
CA ILE A 25 -5.98 -2.96 -0.97
C ILE A 25 -5.15 -4.14 -0.46
N TYR A 26 -5.76 -5.08 0.27
CA TYR A 26 -5.06 -6.28 0.73
C TYR A 26 -4.50 -7.11 -0.43
N ARG A 27 -5.27 -7.28 -1.51
CA ARG A 27 -4.79 -7.96 -2.72
C ARG A 27 -3.61 -7.23 -3.35
N ALA A 28 -3.65 -5.90 -3.44
CA ALA A 28 -2.54 -5.11 -3.96
C ALA A 28 -1.26 -5.29 -3.13
N ILE A 29 -1.39 -5.37 -1.81
CA ILE A 29 -0.26 -5.66 -0.90
C ILE A 29 0.27 -7.08 -1.12
N THR A 30 -0.62 -8.09 -1.18
CA THR A 30 -0.24 -9.49 -1.40
C THR A 30 0.44 -9.70 -2.76
N LEU A 31 -0.04 -9.01 -3.81
CA LEU A 31 0.56 -9.03 -5.15
C LEU A 31 1.82 -8.15 -5.26
N LYS A 32 2.33 -7.63 -4.13
CA LYS A 32 3.47 -6.69 -4.06
C LYS A 32 3.30 -5.39 -4.85
N ARG A 33 2.12 -5.09 -5.39
CA ARG A 33 1.85 -3.86 -6.17
C ARG A 33 1.75 -2.62 -5.29
N LEU A 34 1.41 -2.78 -4.01
CA LEU A 34 1.35 -1.72 -3.01
C LEU A 34 2.34 -1.99 -1.89
N LYS A 35 3.33 -1.11 -1.72
CA LYS A 35 4.31 -1.22 -0.64
C LYS A 35 3.65 -0.92 0.71
N ALA A 36 3.71 -1.88 1.62
CA ALA A 36 3.17 -1.77 2.97
C ALA A 36 4.10 -2.42 4.00
N ILE A 37 4.04 -1.95 5.24
CA ILE A 37 4.76 -2.50 6.39
C ILE A 37 3.73 -3.17 7.30
N LYS A 38 3.98 -4.43 7.68
CA LYS A 38 3.14 -5.14 8.65
C LYS A 38 3.55 -4.73 10.06
N VAL A 39 2.59 -4.20 10.83
CA VAL A 39 2.76 -3.81 12.24
C VAL A 39 1.74 -4.58 13.06
N GLY A 40 2.22 -5.62 13.75
CA GLY A 40 1.36 -6.59 14.44
C GLY A 40 0.41 -7.29 13.47
N LYS A 41 -0.90 -7.08 13.65
CA LYS A 41 -1.96 -7.64 12.80
C LYS A 41 -2.41 -6.69 11.67
N ARG A 42 -1.88 -5.46 11.61
CA ARG A 42 -2.29 -4.42 10.66
C ARG A 42 -1.20 -4.18 9.62
N TYR A 43 -1.61 -3.62 8.49
CA TYR A 43 -0.69 -3.09 7.48
C TYR A 43 -0.76 -1.57 7.49
N ILE A 44 0.42 -0.96 7.40
CA ILE A 44 0.61 0.48 7.30
C ILE A 44 1.22 0.79 5.94
N VAL A 45 0.68 1.79 5.27
CA VAL A 45 1.07 2.24 3.94
C VAL A 45 1.48 3.69 4.05
N SER A 46 2.65 4.05 3.53
CA SER A 46 3.05 5.46 3.47
C SER A 46 2.27 6.20 2.38
N GLU A 47 2.05 7.50 2.56
CA GLU A 47 1.39 8.32 1.55
C GLU A 47 2.07 8.23 0.18
N LYS A 48 3.41 8.21 0.17
CA LYS A 48 4.19 8.04 -1.06
C LYS A 48 3.88 6.72 -1.77
N ALA A 49 3.84 5.61 -1.04
CA ALA A 49 3.54 4.30 -1.62
C ALA A 49 2.11 4.23 -2.16
N LEU A 50 1.16 4.86 -1.45
CA LEU A 50 -0.23 4.94 -1.88
C LEU A 50 -0.37 5.77 -3.16
N ASN A 51 0.28 6.94 -3.23
CA ASN A 51 0.23 7.80 -4.41
C ASN A 51 0.85 7.09 -5.63
N SER A 52 2.01 6.45 -5.47
CA SER A 52 2.60 5.64 -6.55
C SER A 52 1.67 4.54 -7.03
N PHE A 53 0.99 3.84 -6.11
CA PHE A 53 0.00 2.83 -6.48
C PHE A 53 -1.20 3.41 -7.24
N LEU A 54 -1.73 4.56 -6.81
CA LEU A 54 -2.86 5.24 -7.46
C LEU A 54 -2.51 5.78 -8.85
N GLU A 55 -1.27 6.22 -9.05
CA GLU A 55 -0.74 6.68 -10.34
C GLU A 55 -0.48 5.52 -11.32
N GLY A 56 -0.64 4.26 -10.89
CA GLY A 56 -0.36 3.08 -11.70
C GLY A 56 1.13 2.70 -11.74
N ASN A 57 1.97 3.40 -10.98
CA ASN A 57 3.37 3.05 -10.76
C ASN A 57 3.44 1.85 -9.81
N SER A 58 3.28 0.67 -10.39
CA SER A 58 3.34 -0.60 -9.66
C SER A 58 4.69 -0.74 -8.99
N TYR A 59 4.71 -1.08 -7.70
CA TYR A 59 5.94 -1.48 -7.04
C TYR A 59 6.36 -2.85 -7.59
N GLU A 60 7.22 -2.86 -8.61
CA GLU A 60 7.89 -4.08 -9.02
C GLU A 60 9.07 -4.31 -8.06
N ASP A 61 8.92 -5.31 -7.20
CA ASP A 61 10.01 -5.91 -6.43
C ASP A 61 10.87 -6.71 -7.41
N ASN A 62 11.58 -6.03 -8.33
CA ASN A 62 12.59 -6.60 -9.21
C ASN A 62 13.83 -6.96 -8.37
N ASP A 63 13.73 -7.95 -7.46
CA ASP A 63 14.86 -8.78 -6.99
C ASP A 63 14.46 -9.83 -5.93
N TRP A 64 13.77 -10.92 -6.30
CA TRP A 64 13.77 -12.12 -5.42
C TRP A 64 13.64 -13.48 -6.10
N CYS A 65 13.89 -13.56 -7.42
CA CYS A 65 13.94 -14.84 -8.13
C CYS A 65 15.07 -14.89 -9.17
N ASN A 66 16.25 -14.39 -8.79
CA ASN A 66 17.51 -14.89 -9.33
C ASN A 66 18.29 -15.53 -8.18
N LYS A 67 17.96 -16.79 -7.88
CA LYS A 67 18.84 -17.69 -7.14
C LYS A 67 18.61 -19.12 -7.59
#